data_AF-A0A944A7T0-F1
#
_entry.id   AF-A0A944A7T0-F1
#
_cell.length_a   1.000
_cell.length_b   1.000
_cell.length_c   1.000
_cell.angle_alpha   90.00
_cell.angle_beta   90.00
_cell.angle_gamma   90.00
#
_symmetry.space_group_name_H-M   'P 1'
#
loop_
_entity.id
_entity.type
_entity.pdbx_description
1 polymer ?
#
loop_
_entity_poly.entity_id
_entity_poly.type
_entity_poly.pdbx_seq_one_letter_code
_entity_poly.pdbx_strand_id
1 'polypeptide(L)'
;MMRKGFTIIEVLVVIGIIAILATIVTTVASSTIKSSRTKRAVVMQTALEQAINAYYAQEGEWPGPIENVDTAGKDTYEFTGPKADDIFRIVVGKGFGRSGTKSMLIDASGLFVCEAGSADSGRAYGIDFSAATAKGAKRKIPLSQMAFGYQDSNSGRFMRFTIKYNCRTDSVTVGLTSTE
;
A
#
# COMPACT_ATOMS: atom_id res chain seq x y z
N MET A 1 60.03 -18.34 -2.57
CA MET A 1 58.97 -17.73 -3.40
C MET A 1 58.67 -16.33 -2.86
N MET A 2 59.08 -15.27 -3.56
CA MET A 2 58.76 -13.90 -3.18
C MET A 2 57.31 -13.60 -3.59
N ARG A 3 56.41 -13.47 -2.61
CA ARG A 3 55.05 -12.98 -2.84
C ARG A 3 55.15 -11.47 -3.12
N LYS A 4 54.81 -11.05 -4.35
CA LYS A 4 54.64 -9.64 -4.67
C LYS A 4 53.45 -9.11 -3.86
N GLY A 5 53.70 -8.14 -2.99
CA GLY A 5 52.66 -7.42 -2.25
C GLY A 5 52.04 -6.32 -3.12
N PHE A 6 50.79 -5.97 -2.81
CA PHE A 6 50.12 -4.80 -3.40
C PHE A 6 50.84 -3.51 -2.98
N THR A 7 50.96 -2.56 -3.90
CA THR A 7 51.52 -1.24 -3.59
C THR A 7 50.47 -0.35 -2.93
N ILE A 8 50.91 0.59 -2.08
CA ILE A 8 50.03 1.57 -1.43
C ILE A 8 49.31 2.43 -2.49
N ILE A 9 49.99 2.75 -3.60
CA ILE A 9 49.41 3.56 -4.67
C ILE A 9 48.28 2.83 -5.40
N GLU A 10 48.39 1.52 -5.61
CA GLU A 10 47.32 0.71 -6.19
C GLU A 10 46.06 0.71 -5.31
N VAL A 11 46.23 0.60 -3.98
CA VAL A 11 45.09 0.66 -3.05
C VAL A 11 44.47 2.06 -3.03
N LEU A 12 45.28 3.13 -3.12
CA LEU A 12 44.79 4.51 -3.13
C LEU A 12 43.93 4.82 -4.36
N VAL A 13 44.36 4.40 -5.55
CA VAL A 13 43.58 4.60 -6.79
C VAL A 13 42.25 3.83 -6.73
N VAL A 14 42.27 2.61 -6.20
CA VAL A 14 41.05 1.77 -6.09
C VAL A 14 40.01 2.41 -5.18
N ILE A 15 40.39 2.88 -3.98
CA ILE A 15 39.44 3.54 -3.08
C ILE A 15 38.93 4.86 -3.68
N GLY A 16 39.75 5.57 -4.46
CA GLY A 16 39.35 6.78 -5.18
C GLY A 16 38.26 6.51 -6.22
N ILE A 17 38.42 5.46 -7.02
CA ILE A 17 37.42 5.05 -8.01
C ILE A 17 36.14 4.57 -7.32
N ILE A 18 36.25 3.77 -6.24
CA ILE A 18 35.09 3.30 -5.47
C ILE A 18 34.30 4.48 -4.88
N ALA A 19 34.97 5.51 -4.36
CA ALA A 19 34.31 6.70 -3.83
C ALA A 19 33.48 7.43 -4.89
N ILE A 20 34.02 7.61 -6.10
CA ILE A 20 33.28 8.23 -7.22
C ILE A 20 32.08 7.37 -7.60
N LEU A 21 32.26 6.06 -7.78
CA LEU A 21 31.16 5.16 -8.14
C LEU A 21 30.06 5.12 -7.06
N ALA A 22 30.42 5.10 -5.78
CA ALA A 22 29.48 5.07 -4.67
C ALA A 22 28.54 6.28 -4.66
N THR A 23 29.06 7.48 -4.98
CA THR A 23 28.25 8.71 -5.03
C THR A 23 27.20 8.68 -6.15
N ILE A 24 27.57 8.23 -7.35
CA ILE A 24 26.66 8.10 -8.49
C ILE A 24 25.57 7.06 -8.19
N VAL A 25 25.95 5.90 -7.65
CA VAL A 25 25.01 4.82 -7.34
C VAL A 25 23.96 5.27 -6.30
N THR A 26 24.38 6.01 -5.28
CA THR A 26 23.48 6.44 -4.19
C THR A 26 22.34 7.35 -4.68
N THR A 27 22.62 8.25 -5.62
CA THR A 27 21.60 9.18 -6.15
C THR A 27 20.60 8.47 -7.07
N VAL A 28 21.08 7.59 -7.95
CA VAL A 28 20.24 6.81 -8.88
C VAL A 28 19.38 5.78 -8.15
N ALA A 29 19.92 5.14 -7.12
CA ALA A 29 19.16 4.19 -6.30
C ALA A 29 17.96 4.89 -5.64
N SER A 30 18.16 6.10 -5.11
CA SER A 30 17.11 6.85 -4.42
C SER A 30 15.94 7.22 -5.32
N SER A 31 16.19 7.69 -6.56
CA SER A 31 15.11 8.03 -7.52
C SER A 31 14.37 6.80 -8.03
N THR A 32 15.07 5.68 -8.22
CA THR A 32 14.49 4.40 -8.64
C THR A 32 13.54 3.85 -7.57
N ILE A 33 13.94 3.91 -6.30
CA ILE A 33 13.10 3.48 -5.17
C ILE A 33 11.84 4.33 -5.09
N LYS A 34 11.95 5.66 -5.16
CA LYS A 34 10.78 6.57 -5.16
C LYS A 34 9.79 6.21 -6.26
N SER A 35 10.28 6.03 -7.48
CA SER A 35 9.45 5.67 -8.64
C SER A 35 8.78 4.31 -8.48
N SER A 36 9.48 3.32 -7.91
CA SER A 36 8.91 1.99 -7.63
C SER A 36 7.77 2.05 -6.62
N ARG A 37 7.89 2.89 -5.58
CA ARG A 37 6.85 3.10 -4.56
C ARG A 37 5.60 3.72 -5.16
N THR A 38 5.76 4.78 -5.97
CA THR A 38 4.63 5.42 -6.66
C THR A 38 3.91 4.44 -7.60
N LYS A 39 4.66 3.67 -8.40
CA LYS A 39 4.07 2.65 -9.28
C LYS A 39 3.30 1.60 -8.50
N ARG A 40 3.87 1.12 -7.38
CA ARG A 40 3.19 0.18 -6.49
C ARG A 40 1.88 0.75 -5.93
N ALA A 41 1.90 2.01 -5.48
CA ALA A 41 0.71 2.68 -4.96
C ALA A 41 -0.41 2.77 -6.01
N VAL A 42 -0.08 3.09 -7.27
CA VAL A 42 -1.04 3.15 -8.39
C VAL A 42 -1.63 1.77 -8.70
N VAL A 43 -0.80 0.73 -8.77
CA VAL A 43 -1.28 -0.65 -9.00
C VAL A 43 -2.24 -1.08 -7.90
N MET A 44 -1.91 -0.77 -6.64
CA MET A 44 -2.76 -1.08 -5.49
C MET A 44 -4.07 -0.28 -5.50
N GLN A 45 -4.02 1.00 -5.88
CA GLN A 45 -5.20 1.85 -6.04
C GLN A 45 -6.18 1.21 -7.04
N THR A 46 -5.70 0.86 -8.24
CA THR A 46 -6.53 0.21 -9.26
C THR A 46 -7.07 -1.14 -8.80
N ALA A 47 -6.26 -1.94 -8.11
CA ALA A 47 -6.70 -3.24 -7.59
C ALA A 47 -7.81 -3.09 -6.55
N LEU A 48 -7.70 -2.11 -5.64
CA LEU A 48 -8.73 -1.83 -4.63
C LEU A 48 -10.02 -1.28 -5.26
N GLU A 49 -9.92 -0.41 -6.26
CA GLU A 49 -11.08 0.11 -6.99
C GLU A 49 -11.83 -1.01 -7.73
N GLN A 50 -11.09 -1.89 -8.43
CA GLN A 50 -11.67 -3.08 -9.06
C GLN A 50 -12.33 -4.01 -8.05
N ALA A 51 -11.73 -4.19 -6.87
CA ALA A 51 -12.28 -5.04 -5.84
C ALA A 51 -13.58 -4.48 -5.22
N ILE A 52 -13.68 -3.16 -5.06
CA ILE A 52 -14.93 -2.50 -4.62
C ILE A 52 -16.02 -2.66 -5.68
N ASN A 53 -15.70 -2.44 -6.96
CA ASN A 53 -16.67 -2.62 -8.05
C ASN A 53 -17.10 -4.09 -8.20
N ALA A 54 -16.18 -5.03 -8.01
CA ALA A 54 -16.48 -6.46 -8.01
C ALA A 54 -17.39 -6.87 -6.84
N TYR A 55 -17.25 -6.23 -5.67
CA TYR A 55 -18.14 -6.42 -4.54
C TYR A 55 -19.57 -5.97 -4.90
N TYR A 56 -19.73 -4.76 -5.45
CA TYR A 56 -21.04 -4.23 -5.86
C TYR A 56 -21.71 -5.13 -6.91
N ALA A 57 -20.95 -5.62 -7.90
CA ALA A 57 -21.44 -6.53 -8.92
C ALA A 57 -21.97 -7.87 -8.38
N GLN A 58 -21.59 -8.27 -7.16
CA GLN A 58 -21.97 -9.55 -6.56
C GLN A 58 -23.06 -9.43 -5.53
N GLU A 59 -22.91 -8.45 -4.63
CA GLU A 59 -23.82 -8.28 -3.50
C GLU A 59 -25.00 -7.37 -3.87
N GLY A 60 -24.88 -6.58 -4.96
CA GLY A 60 -25.89 -5.62 -5.40
C GLY A 60 -25.97 -4.35 -4.54
N GLU A 61 -25.10 -4.23 -3.55
CA GLU A 61 -25.02 -3.12 -2.60
C GLU A 61 -23.57 -2.69 -2.42
N TRP A 62 -23.33 -1.42 -2.10
CA TRP A 62 -21.98 -0.93 -1.87
C TRP A 62 -21.45 -1.39 -0.50
N PRO A 63 -20.12 -1.51 -0.32
CA PRO A 63 -19.57 -1.94 0.95
C PRO A 63 -19.80 -0.89 2.06
N GLY A 64 -20.61 -1.27 3.04
CA GLY A 64 -20.73 -0.66 4.37
C GLY A 64 -20.93 0.86 4.37
N PRO A 65 -19.90 1.68 4.70
CA PRO A 65 -20.03 3.13 4.80
C PRO A 65 -20.53 3.84 3.53
N ILE A 66 -20.33 3.25 2.34
CA ILE A 66 -20.81 3.81 1.06
C ILE A 66 -22.32 3.66 0.92
N GLU A 67 -22.86 2.49 1.29
CA GLU A 67 -24.30 2.22 1.22
C GLU A 67 -25.09 3.11 2.20
N ASN A 68 -24.50 3.39 3.37
CA ASN A 68 -25.13 4.19 4.42
C ASN A 68 -24.97 5.70 4.22
N VAL A 69 -24.63 6.13 3.00
CA VAL A 69 -24.51 7.54 2.67
C VAL A 69 -25.91 8.16 2.53
N ASP A 70 -26.19 9.15 3.38
CA ASP A 70 -27.34 10.02 3.15
C ASP A 70 -27.08 10.88 1.92
N THR A 71 -27.65 10.48 0.79
CA THR A 71 -27.51 11.12 -0.53
C THR A 71 -28.22 12.49 -0.61
N ALA A 72 -28.84 12.97 0.48
CA ALA A 72 -29.50 14.26 0.52
C ALA A 72 -28.50 15.43 0.38
N GLY A 73 -28.31 15.89 -0.87
CA GLY A 73 -27.74 17.21 -1.17
C GLY A 73 -26.24 17.26 -1.43
N LYS A 74 -25.54 16.13 -1.62
CA LYS A 74 -24.17 16.11 -2.13
C LYS A 74 -24.01 15.08 -3.24
N ASP A 75 -23.30 15.47 -4.30
CA ASP A 75 -23.02 14.60 -5.45
C ASP A 75 -21.82 13.66 -5.21
N THR A 76 -21.00 13.93 -4.20
CA THR A 76 -19.75 13.19 -3.95
C THR A 76 -19.45 13.10 -2.46
N TYR A 77 -19.04 11.92 -2.03
CA TYR A 77 -18.67 11.58 -0.65
C TYR A 77 -17.25 11.05 -0.61
N GLU A 78 -16.44 11.59 0.29
CA GLU A 78 -15.06 11.13 0.50
C GLU A 78 -14.94 10.41 1.83
N PHE A 79 -14.44 9.18 1.78
CA PHE A 79 -14.08 8.36 2.92
C PHE A 79 -12.57 8.39 3.08
N THR A 80 -12.13 8.76 4.27
CA THR A 80 -10.74 8.78 4.67
C THR A 80 -10.60 8.14 6.05
N GLY A 81 -9.37 7.86 6.45
CA GLY A 81 -9.09 7.34 7.78
C GLY A 81 -9.77 5.99 8.03
N PRO A 82 -10.28 5.75 9.25
CA PRO A 82 -10.87 4.46 9.62
C PRO A 82 -12.05 4.03 8.74
N LYS A 83 -12.84 4.98 8.22
CA LYS A 83 -14.00 4.68 7.36
C LYS A 83 -13.59 4.06 6.02
N ALA A 84 -12.48 4.53 5.43
CA ALA A 84 -11.94 3.92 4.22
C ALA A 84 -11.40 2.52 4.50
N ASP A 85 -10.74 2.32 5.65
CA ASP A 85 -10.29 0.99 6.03
C ASP A 85 -11.47 0.02 6.19
N ASP A 86 -12.58 0.43 6.78
CA ASP A 86 -13.75 -0.44 6.97
C ASP A 86 -14.26 -0.98 5.63
N ILE A 87 -14.30 -0.13 4.60
CA ILE A 87 -14.64 -0.53 3.23
C ILE A 87 -13.64 -1.58 2.72
N PHE A 88 -12.34 -1.31 2.84
CA PHE A 88 -11.31 -2.24 2.39
C PHE A 88 -11.30 -3.56 3.18
N ARG A 89 -11.59 -3.54 4.49
CA ARG A 89 -11.73 -4.73 5.34
C ARG A 89 -12.87 -5.62 4.85
N ILE A 90 -14.00 -5.02 4.47
CA ILE A 90 -15.15 -5.76 3.92
C ILE A 90 -14.76 -6.44 2.61
N VAL A 91 -14.14 -5.68 1.69
CA VAL A 91 -13.76 -6.18 0.36
C VAL A 91 -12.67 -7.26 0.43
N VAL A 92 -11.69 -7.11 1.32
CA VAL A 92 -10.61 -8.11 1.53
C VAL A 92 -11.12 -9.32 2.33
N GLY A 93 -12.06 -9.10 3.25
CA GLY A 93 -12.60 -10.13 4.13
C GLY A 93 -13.67 -11.02 3.50
N LYS A 94 -14.44 -10.50 2.53
CA LYS A 94 -15.36 -11.29 1.72
C LYS A 94 -14.57 -11.93 0.56
N GLY A 95 -14.47 -13.26 0.58
CA GLY A 95 -13.95 -14.04 -0.53
C GLY A 95 -15.07 -14.72 -1.29
N PHE A 96 -14.90 -14.87 -2.60
CA PHE A 96 -15.68 -15.66 -3.52
C PHE A 96 -15.58 -17.16 -3.16
N GLY A 97 -16.71 -17.81 -2.87
CA GLY A 97 -16.78 -19.27 -2.77
C GLY A 97 -17.60 -19.80 -1.59
N ARG A 98 -18.27 -20.93 -1.85
CA ARG A 98 -19.03 -21.70 -0.87
C ARG A 98 -18.10 -22.09 0.29
N SER A 99 -18.53 -21.78 1.52
CA SER A 99 -17.87 -22.08 2.80
C SER A 99 -16.75 -23.14 2.72
N GLY A 100 -15.49 -22.70 2.73
CA GLY A 100 -14.30 -23.56 2.67
C GLY A 100 -13.21 -23.08 1.71
N THR A 101 -13.59 -22.50 0.57
CA THR A 101 -12.65 -21.93 -0.41
C THR A 101 -13.02 -20.47 -0.66
N LYS A 102 -12.71 -19.58 0.28
CA LYS A 102 -12.89 -18.13 0.12
C LYS A 102 -11.73 -17.58 -0.73
N SER A 103 -11.90 -17.51 -2.04
CA SER A 103 -10.99 -16.80 -2.93
C SER A 103 -11.21 -15.31 -2.76
N MET A 104 -10.24 -14.57 -2.22
CA MET A 104 -10.38 -13.12 -2.03
C MET A 104 -10.74 -12.43 -3.36
N LEU A 105 -11.61 -11.41 -3.31
CA LEU A 105 -11.98 -10.57 -4.47
C LEU A 105 -10.77 -9.84 -5.09
N ILE A 106 -9.68 -9.81 -4.34
CA ILE A 106 -8.40 -9.21 -4.67
C ILE A 106 -7.29 -10.17 -4.26
N ASP A 107 -6.21 -10.25 -5.04
CA ASP A 107 -4.97 -10.83 -4.52
C ASP A 107 -4.42 -9.89 -3.43
N ALA A 108 -4.82 -10.17 -2.20
CA ALA A 108 -4.49 -9.33 -1.07
C ALA A 108 -2.98 -9.34 -0.77
N SER A 109 -2.20 -10.28 -1.32
CA SER A 109 -0.77 -10.40 -1.03
C SER A 109 0.05 -9.18 -1.42
N GLY A 110 -0.39 -8.46 -2.47
CA GLY A 110 0.24 -7.21 -2.94
C GLY A 110 -0.13 -5.98 -2.11
N LEU A 111 -1.14 -6.09 -1.23
CA LEU A 111 -1.59 -4.98 -0.40
C LEU A 111 -0.59 -4.63 0.69
N PHE A 112 -0.61 -3.37 1.08
CA PHE A 112 0.25 -2.81 2.10
C PHE A 112 -0.61 -2.34 3.26
N VAL A 113 -0.29 -2.81 4.46
CA VAL A 113 -1.11 -2.62 5.65
C VAL A 113 -0.29 -2.14 6.82
N CYS A 114 -0.94 -1.47 7.75
CA CYS A 114 -0.40 -1.21 9.06
C CYS A 114 -1.49 -1.39 10.13
N GLU A 115 -1.10 -1.25 11.40
CA GLU A 115 -2.06 -1.26 12.50
C GLU A 115 -2.85 0.05 12.50
N ALA A 116 -4.19 -0.04 12.56
CA ALA A 116 -5.09 1.09 12.45
C ALA A 116 -4.81 2.20 13.48
N GLY A 117 -4.42 1.85 14.71
CA GLY A 117 -4.05 2.82 15.74
C GLY A 117 -2.75 3.59 15.45
N SER A 118 -1.87 3.05 14.60
CA SER A 118 -0.62 3.69 14.21
C SER A 118 -0.69 4.38 12.84
N ALA A 119 -1.71 4.09 12.04
CA ALA A 119 -1.84 4.56 10.66
C ALA A 119 -1.82 6.10 10.53
N ASP A 120 -2.43 6.81 11.48
CA ASP A 120 -2.54 8.27 11.46
C ASP A 120 -1.38 8.98 12.19
N SER A 121 -0.44 8.22 12.77
CA SER A 121 0.68 8.78 13.52
C SER A 121 1.69 9.55 12.65
N GLY A 122 1.59 9.43 11.31
CA GLY A 122 2.55 9.97 10.36
C GLY A 122 3.97 9.39 10.50
N ARG A 123 4.15 8.35 11.34
CA ARG A 123 5.44 7.69 11.66
C ARG A 123 5.40 6.18 11.43
N ALA A 124 4.24 5.61 11.13
CA ALA A 124 4.09 4.18 10.93
C ALA A 124 4.81 3.70 9.67
N TYR A 125 5.45 2.54 9.78
CA TYR A 125 5.87 1.74 8.64
C TYR A 125 4.83 0.63 8.43
N GLY A 126 4.37 0.48 7.19
CA GLY A 126 3.53 -0.64 6.83
C GLY A 126 4.34 -1.90 6.55
N ILE A 127 3.61 -3.00 6.41
CA ILE A 127 4.10 -4.31 6.02
C ILE A 127 3.19 -4.85 4.92
N ASP A 128 3.70 -5.80 4.14
CA ASP A 128 2.86 -6.49 3.16
C ASP A 128 1.76 -7.29 3.89
N PHE A 129 0.57 -7.33 3.31
CA PHE A 129 -0.58 -8.03 3.88
C PHE A 129 -0.31 -9.53 4.10
N SER A 130 0.46 -10.14 3.19
CA SER A 130 0.91 -11.52 3.31
C SER A 130 1.77 -11.73 4.57
N ALA A 131 2.68 -10.80 4.86
CA ALA A 131 3.50 -10.81 6.06
C ALA A 131 2.68 -10.54 7.34
N ALA A 132 1.63 -9.72 7.25
CA ALA A 132 0.73 -9.43 8.37
C ALA A 132 -0.20 -10.62 8.73
N THR A 133 -0.56 -11.44 7.75
CA THR A 133 -1.55 -12.53 7.89
C THR A 133 -0.92 -13.92 7.98
N ALA A 134 0.37 -14.06 7.67
CA ALA A 134 1.07 -15.34 7.68
C ALA A 134 0.97 -16.08 9.03
N LYS A 135 0.83 -17.40 8.96
CA LYS A 135 0.82 -18.29 10.13
C LYS A 135 2.20 -18.24 10.80
N GLY A 136 2.29 -17.63 11.98
CA GLY A 136 3.54 -17.44 12.73
C GLY A 136 4.22 -16.08 12.51
N ALA A 137 3.55 -15.11 11.89
CA ALA A 137 4.06 -13.75 11.78
C ALA A 137 4.36 -13.16 13.17
N LYS A 138 5.57 -12.59 13.34
CA LYS A 138 5.99 -11.90 14.58
C LYS A 138 5.10 -10.70 14.91
N ARG A 139 4.54 -10.05 13.89
CA ARG A 139 3.62 -8.91 13.99
C ARG A 139 2.35 -9.24 13.22
N LYS A 140 1.54 -10.14 13.77
CA LYS A 140 0.24 -10.49 13.20
C LYS A 140 -0.74 -9.34 13.45
N ILE A 141 -1.38 -8.85 12.39
CA ILE A 141 -2.43 -7.83 12.50
C ILE A 141 -3.75 -8.51 12.11
N PRO A 142 -4.78 -8.53 12.96
CA PRO A 142 -6.08 -9.07 12.57
C PRO A 142 -6.76 -8.10 11.59
N LEU A 143 -7.57 -8.64 10.66
CA LEU A 143 -8.24 -7.84 9.63
C LEU A 143 -9.05 -6.66 10.21
N SER A 144 -9.67 -6.84 11.39
CA SER A 144 -10.42 -5.80 12.11
C SER A 144 -9.58 -4.59 12.55
N GLN A 145 -8.26 -4.76 12.68
CA GLN A 145 -7.33 -3.70 13.10
C GLN A 145 -6.35 -3.31 11.98
N MET A 146 -6.54 -3.82 10.76
CA MET A 146 -5.69 -3.47 9.62
C MET A 146 -6.15 -2.15 9.00
N ALA A 147 -5.24 -1.19 8.87
CA ALA A 147 -5.40 -0.07 7.96
C ALA A 147 -4.76 -0.38 6.62
N PHE A 148 -5.39 0.04 5.53
CA PHE A 148 -4.94 -0.21 4.17
C PHE A 148 -4.39 1.07 3.55
N GLY A 149 -3.26 0.95 2.87
CA GLY A 149 -2.55 2.12 2.41
C GLY A 149 -1.41 1.78 1.46
N TYR A 150 -0.54 2.75 1.24
CA TYR A 150 0.63 2.62 0.40
C TYR A 150 1.86 3.19 1.12
N GLN A 151 3.02 2.90 0.57
CA GLN A 151 4.27 3.49 1.03
C GLN A 151 4.49 4.82 0.31
N ASP A 152 4.62 5.91 1.05
CA ASP A 152 4.95 7.22 0.50
C ASP A 152 6.30 7.18 -0.23
N SER A 153 6.35 7.81 -1.39
CA SER A 153 7.55 7.86 -2.23
C SER A 153 8.70 8.52 -1.49
N ASN A 154 8.45 9.64 -0.81
CA ASN A 154 9.48 10.48 -0.20
C ASN A 154 9.95 9.97 1.16
N SER A 155 9.01 9.78 2.09
CA SER A 155 9.31 9.40 3.48
C SER A 155 9.42 7.89 3.69
N GLY A 156 8.90 7.08 2.75
CA GLY A 156 8.81 5.63 2.93
C GLY A 156 7.85 5.20 4.03
N ARG A 157 7.05 6.13 4.56
CA ARG A 157 6.08 5.89 5.63
C ARG A 157 4.75 5.40 5.05
N PHE A 158 3.93 4.82 5.92
CA PHE A 158 2.59 4.41 5.57
C PHE A 158 1.68 5.63 5.39
N MET A 159 0.89 5.61 4.32
CA MET A 159 -0.19 6.56 4.06
C MET A 159 -1.44 5.80 3.66
N ARG A 160 -2.61 6.26 4.10
CA ARG A 160 -3.89 5.64 3.77
C ARG A 160 -4.32 5.99 2.35
N PHE A 161 -5.14 5.13 1.75
CA PHE A 161 -5.93 5.51 0.59
C PHE A 161 -7.17 6.31 1.01
N THR A 162 -7.64 7.18 0.14
CA THR A 162 -8.97 7.78 0.23
C THR A 162 -9.91 7.11 -0.76
N ILE A 163 -11.20 7.14 -0.48
CA ILE A 163 -12.22 6.61 -1.39
C ILE A 163 -13.18 7.75 -1.67
N LYS A 164 -13.47 8.00 -2.95
CA LYS A 164 -14.46 8.96 -3.39
C LYS A 164 -15.61 8.22 -4.05
N TYR A 165 -16.81 8.39 -3.53
CA TYR A 165 -18.04 7.86 -4.09
C TYR A 165 -18.81 9.00 -4.74
N ASN A 166 -19.17 8.83 -6.02
CA ASN A 166 -20.00 9.77 -6.76
C ASN A 166 -21.39 9.17 -6.92
N CYS A 167 -22.38 9.77 -6.24
CA CYS A 167 -23.75 9.25 -6.23
C CYS A 167 -24.53 9.58 -7.52
N ARG A 168 -24.06 10.53 -8.34
CA ARG A 168 -24.68 10.85 -9.63
C ARG A 168 -24.35 9.84 -10.70
N THR A 169 -23.11 9.34 -10.70
CA THR A 169 -22.63 8.35 -11.68
C THR A 169 -22.57 6.93 -11.11
N ASP A 170 -22.96 6.74 -9.86
CA ASP A 170 -22.87 5.48 -9.11
C ASP A 170 -21.48 4.83 -9.27
N SER A 171 -20.44 5.60 -8.98
CA SER A 171 -19.05 5.19 -9.23
C SER A 171 -18.14 5.47 -8.05
N VAL A 172 -17.25 4.53 -7.75
CA VAL A 172 -16.21 4.66 -6.71
C VAL A 172 -14.84 4.84 -7.35
N THR A 173 -14.05 5.75 -6.79
CA THR A 173 -12.64 5.96 -7.16
C THR A 173 -11.78 5.92 -5.91
N VAL A 174 -10.67 5.18 -5.97
CA VAL A 174 -9.68 5.17 -4.89
C VAL A 174 -8.64 6.25 -5.18
N GLY A 175 -8.27 7.05 -4.19
CA GLY A 175 -7.29 8.13 -4.30
C GLY A 175 -6.11 7.93 -3.36
N LEU A 176 -4.99 8.58 -3.71
CA LEU A 176 -3.86 8.73 -2.81
C LEU A 176 -4.12 9.91 -1.87
N THR A 177 -3.86 9.74 -0.57
CA THR A 177 -3.89 10.87 0.36
C THR A 177 -2.70 11.77 0.05
N SER A 178 -2.92 12.86 -0.68
CA SER A 178 -1.87 13.84 -0.93
C SER A 178 -1.54 14.57 0.38
N THR A 179 -0.39 14.27 0.98
CA THR A 179 0.27 15.27 1.83
C THR A 179 0.84 16.31 0.89
N GLU A 180 0.15 17.44 0.76
CA GLU A 180 0.81 18.69 0.37
C GLU A 180 1.94 19.03 1.35
#